data_AF-A0A7R9MV27-F1
#
_entry.id   AF-A0A7R9MV27-F1
#
_cell.length_a   1.000
_cell.length_b   1.000
_cell.length_c   1.000
_cell.angle_alpha   90.00
_cell.angle_beta   90.00
_cell.angle_gamma   90.00
#
_symmetry.space_group_name_H-M   'P 1'
#
loop_
_entity.id
_entity.type
_entity.pdbx_description
1 polymer ?
#
loop_
_entity_poly.entity_id
_entity_poly.type
_entity_poly.pdbx_seq_one_letter_code
_entity_poly.pdbx_strand_id
1 'polypeptide(L)'
;MAMYFSMDHSAPGDLLYHVGESIDSLCFVISGSLEVIQDDEVVAILGKGDVFGDAFWKEPTIGQSCANVRALTYCDLHAIKRDKLIEVLNFYQAFANSFARNLVLTYNLRH
;
A
#
# COMPACT_ATOMS: atom_id res chain seq x y z
N MET A 1 13.11 -13.56 1.05
CA MET A 1 11.86 -12.76 0.99
C MET A 1 11.94 -11.42 1.74
N ALA A 2 12.87 -11.19 2.67
CA ALA A 2 13.03 -9.90 3.36
C ALA A 2 13.83 -8.82 2.60
N MET A 3 14.40 -9.13 1.43
CA MET A 3 15.33 -8.23 0.72
C MET A 3 14.66 -7.14 -0.15
N TYR A 4 13.33 -7.15 -0.28
CA TYR A 4 12.62 -6.25 -1.20
C TYR A 4 11.65 -5.27 -0.53
N PHE A 5 11.52 -5.35 0.80
CA PHE A 5 10.71 -4.41 1.56
C PHE A 5 11.59 -3.26 2.05
N SER A 6 11.17 -2.03 1.77
CA SER A 6 11.66 -0.85 2.47
C SER A 6 10.84 -0.63 3.74
N MET A 7 11.53 -0.25 4.81
CA MET A 7 10.89 0.26 6.01
C MET A 7 10.79 1.78 5.87
N ASP A 8 9.57 2.29 6.00
CA ASP A 8 9.27 3.72 5.97
C ASP A 8 8.68 4.12 7.33
N HIS A 9 9.19 5.23 7.87
CA HIS A 9 8.76 5.78 9.15
C HIS A 9 8.11 7.14 8.89
N SER A 10 6.90 7.33 9.42
CA SER A 10 6.15 8.57 9.25
C SER A 10 5.78 9.16 10.60
N ALA A 11 5.85 10.48 10.71
CA ALA A 11 5.41 11.23 11.88
C ALA A 11 3.91 11.59 11.77
N PRO A 12 3.24 11.89 12.90
CA PRO A 12 1.88 12.40 12.88
C PRO A 12 1.75 13.65 11.99
N GLY A 13 0.79 13.64 11.07
CA GLY A 13 0.55 14.72 10.12
C GLY A 13 1.27 14.56 8.77
N ASP A 14 2.23 13.64 8.64
CA ASP A 14 2.91 13.38 7.37
C ASP A 14 1.93 12.81 6.34
N LEU A 15 2.06 13.28 5.09
CA LEU A 15 1.33 12.77 3.94
C LEU A 15 2.20 11.77 3.20
N LEU A 16 1.68 10.55 3.05
CA LEU A 16 2.40 9.43 2.44
C LEU A 16 2.04 9.26 0.97
N TYR A 17 0.79 9.58 0.63
CA TYR A 17 0.30 9.58 -0.74
C TYR A 17 -0.53 10.82 -0.95
N HIS A 18 -0.40 11.40 -2.13
CA HIS A 18 -1.23 12.49 -2.60
C HIS A 18 -2.17 12.06 -3.72
N VAL A 19 -3.36 12.67 -3.79
CA VAL A 19 -4.26 12.51 -4.94
C VAL A 19 -3.52 12.85 -6.24
N GLY A 20 -3.62 11.99 -7.24
CA GLY A 20 -2.95 12.09 -8.54
C GLY A 20 -1.54 11.50 -8.57
N GLU A 21 -0.96 11.15 -7.43
CA GLU A 21 0.36 10.53 -7.35
C GLU A 21 0.35 9.09 -7.86
N SER A 22 1.45 8.69 -8.52
CA SER A 22 1.60 7.32 -9.03
C SER A 22 1.69 6.32 -7.88
N ILE A 23 0.83 5.30 -7.87
CA ILE A 23 0.91 4.21 -6.90
C ILE A 23 1.88 3.16 -7.44
N ASP A 24 3.15 3.27 -7.05
CA ASP A 24 4.21 2.36 -7.51
C ASP A 24 4.61 1.30 -6.46
N SER A 25 4.00 1.36 -5.28
CA SER A 25 4.38 0.56 -4.12
C SER A 25 3.14 0.06 -3.36
N LEU A 26 3.27 -1.11 -2.75
CA LEU A 26 2.27 -1.72 -1.88
C LEU A 26 2.74 -1.60 -0.43
N CYS A 27 1.90 -1.03 0.43
CA CYS A 27 2.27 -0.68 1.80
C CYS A 27 1.53 -1.54 2.83
N PHE A 28 2.27 -1.96 3.85
CA PHE A 28 1.79 -2.76 4.97
C PHE A 28 2.01 -1.98 6.26
N VAL A 29 0.94 -1.78 7.03
CA VAL A 29 1.02 -1.06 8.30
C VAL A 29 1.53 -2.00 9.40
N ILE A 30 2.73 -1.73 9.90
CA ILE A 30 3.37 -2.53 10.95
C ILE A 30 3.00 -1.99 12.34
N SER A 31 2.95 -0.66 12.46
CA SER A 31 2.57 0.04 13.68
C SER A 31 1.95 1.41 13.34
N GLY A 32 1.21 1.97 14.30
CA GLY A 32 0.57 3.27 14.14
C GLY A 32 -0.82 3.22 13.50
N SER A 33 -1.28 4.39 13.06
CA SER A 33 -2.58 4.61 12.44
C SER A 33 -2.51 5.70 11.39
N LEU A 34 -3.23 5.49 10.29
CA LEU A 34 -3.33 6.40 9.16
C LEU A 34 -4.79 6.64 8.83
N GLU A 35 -5.08 7.78 8.22
CA GLU A 35 -6.37 8.09 7.65
C GLU A 35 -6.24 8.26 6.14
N VAL A 36 -7.27 7.82 5.44
CA VAL A 36 -7.42 8.00 4.01
C VAL A 36 -8.47 9.08 3.79
N ILE A 37 -8.08 10.14 3.07
CA ILE A 37 -8.87 11.34 2.87
C ILE A 37 -9.16 11.47 1.38
N GLN A 38 -10.43 11.47 1.00
CA GLN A 38 -10.90 11.66 -0.37
C GLN A 38 -11.93 12.79 -0.37
N ASP A 39 -11.80 13.74 -1.30
CA ASP A 39 -12.69 14.91 -1.39
C ASP A 39 -12.88 15.66 -0.05
N ASP A 40 -11.78 15.85 0.69
CA ASP A 40 -11.73 16.45 2.03
C ASP A 40 -12.48 15.70 3.15
N GLU A 41 -12.98 14.49 2.89
CA GLU A 41 -13.61 13.62 3.88
C GLU A 41 -12.74 12.39 4.20
N VAL A 42 -12.76 11.97 5.47
CA VAL A 42 -12.08 10.74 5.91
C VAL A 42 -12.92 9.54 5.52
N VAL A 43 -12.44 8.76 4.55
CA VAL A 43 -13.16 7.59 3.99
C VAL A 43 -12.73 6.27 4.63
N ALA A 44 -11.53 6.20 5.20
CA ALA A 44 -11.05 5.02 5.91
C ALA A 44 -10.01 5.37 6.97
N ILE A 45 -9.93 4.54 8.00
CA ILE A 45 -8.85 4.53 8.99
C ILE A 45 -8.11 3.20 8.86
N LEU A 46 -6.79 3.28 8.70
CA LEU A 46 -5.89 2.14 8.60
C LEU A 46 -5.07 2.04 9.88
N GLY A 47 -4.88 0.84 10.38
CA GLY A 47 -4.09 0.55 11.57
C GLY A 47 -3.17 -0.63 11.36
N LYS A 48 -2.53 -1.07 12.45
CA LYS A 48 -1.63 -2.22 12.44
C LYS A 48 -2.27 -3.46 11.79
N GLY A 49 -1.59 -3.99 10.78
CA GLY A 49 -2.01 -5.18 10.03
C GLY A 49 -2.74 -4.86 8.73
N ASP A 50 -3.13 -3.60 8.51
CA ASP A 50 -3.79 -3.19 7.27
C ASP A 50 -2.81 -3.07 6.11
N VAL A 51 -3.36 -3.30 4.92
CA VAL A 51 -2.60 -3.25 3.65
C VAL A 51 -3.31 -2.30 2.70
N PHE A 52 -2.55 -1.38 2.11
CA PHE A 52 -3.08 -0.38 1.20
C PHE A 52 -2.13 -0.12 0.01
N GLY A 53 -2.69 0.38 -1.08
CA GLY A 53 -1.97 0.58 -2.34
C GLY A 53 -2.82 0.17 -3.53
N ASP A 54 -2.22 -0.50 -4.51
CA ASP A 54 -2.91 -1.03 -5.70
C ASP A 54 -2.68 -2.54 -5.84
N ALA A 55 -3.62 -3.23 -6.49
CA ALA A 55 -3.57 -4.65 -6.74
C ALA A 55 -2.76 -4.95 -8.01
N PHE A 56 -1.44 -4.76 -7.95
CA PHE A 56 -0.52 -4.90 -9.09
C PHE A 56 -0.58 -6.25 -9.81
N TRP A 57 -1.04 -7.31 -9.15
CA TRP A 57 -1.20 -8.64 -9.74
C TRP A 57 -2.50 -8.81 -10.52
N LYS A 58 -3.47 -7.91 -10.35
CA LYS A 58 -4.73 -7.87 -11.11
C LYS A 58 -4.67 -6.85 -12.25
N GLU A 59 -4.05 -5.69 -11.98
CA GLU A 59 -3.99 -4.57 -12.91
C GLU A 59 -2.57 -4.33 -13.44
N PRO A 60 -2.33 -4.50 -14.75
CA PRO A 60 -1.02 -4.29 -15.34
C PRO A 60 -0.67 -2.82 -15.58
N THR A 61 -1.56 -1.87 -15.29
CA THR A 61 -1.28 -0.42 -15.46
C THR A 61 -0.93 0.22 -14.13
N ILE A 62 -0.08 1.25 -14.12
CA ILE A 62 0.19 2.03 -12.90
C ILE A 62 -1.01 2.95 -12.67
N GLY A 63 -1.63 2.82 -11.49
CA GLY A 63 -2.73 3.68 -11.07
C GLY A 63 -2.23 4.98 -10.47
N GLN A 64 -3.13 5.95 -10.43
CA GLN A 64 -2.95 7.17 -9.65
C GLN A 64 -3.78 7.08 -8.37
N SER A 65 -3.30 7.66 -7.29
CA SER A 65 -4.05 7.73 -6.05
C SER A 65 -5.28 8.62 -6.21
N CYS A 66 -6.45 8.11 -5.83
CA CYS A 66 -7.69 8.87 -5.75
C CYS A 66 -7.90 9.49 -4.36
N ALA A 67 -7.04 9.17 -3.39
CA ALA A 67 -7.12 9.68 -2.03
C ALA A 67 -5.75 10.11 -1.50
N ASN A 68 -5.75 10.99 -0.50
CA ASN A 68 -4.56 11.29 0.29
C ASN A 68 -4.46 10.30 1.45
N VAL A 69 -3.24 9.90 1.80
CA VAL A 69 -3.00 9.07 3.00
C VAL A 69 -2.18 9.88 3.98
N ARG A 70 -2.72 10.11 5.17
CA ARG A 70 -2.06 10.90 6.23
C ARG A 70 -1.84 10.04 7.47
N ALA A 71 -0.67 10.15 8.08
CA ALA A 71 -0.39 9.51 9.35
C ALA A 71 -1.08 10.25 10.50
N LEU A 72 -1.85 9.55 11.33
CA LEU A 72 -2.45 10.08 12.55
C LEU A 72 -1.50 9.99 13.75
N THR A 73 -0.66 8.95 13.77
CA THR A 73 0.36 8.72 14.79
C THR A 73 1.72 8.46 14.13
N TYR A 74 2.77 8.26 14.93
CA TYR A 74 3.99 7.64 14.39
C TYR A 74 3.64 6.28 13.80
N CYS A 75 4.02 6.07 12.54
CA CYS A 75 3.71 4.86 11.78
C CYS A 75 4.99 4.23 11.26
N ASP A 76 5.06 2.91 11.40
CA ASP A 76 6.06 2.09 10.73
C ASP A 76 5.36 1.30 9.61
N LEU A 77 5.87 1.44 8.40
CA LEU A 77 5.33 0.81 7.22
C LEU A 77 6.39 -0.05 6.56
N HIS A 78 5.96 -1.18 6.03
CA HIS A 78 6.76 -1.90 5.04
C HIS A 78 6.18 -1.65 3.66
N ALA A 79 6.96 -1.05 2.77
CA ALA A 79 6.58 -0.86 1.38
C ALA A 79 7.36 -1.82 0.48
N ILE A 80 6.69 -2.36 -0.54
CA ILE A 80 7.34 -3.11 -1.61
C ILE A 80 6.99 -2.50 -2.95
N LYS A 81 8.01 -2.17 -3.75
CA LYS A 81 7.81 -1.65 -5.10
C LYS A 81 7.15 -2.68 -5.99
N ARG A 82 6.23 -2.21 -6.83
CA ARG A 82 5.52 -2.95 -7.85
C ARG A 82 6.43 -3.84 -8.67
N ASP A 83 7.50 -3.28 -9.23
CA ASP A 83 8.40 -4.02 -10.13
C ASP A 83 9.02 -5.23 -9.43
N LYS A 84 9.41 -5.06 -8.16
CA LYS A 84 9.96 -6.13 -7.33
C LYS A 84 8.92 -7.16 -6.94
N LEU A 85 7.70 -6.72 -6.62
CA LEU A 85 6.60 -7.64 -6.35
C LEU A 85 6.29 -8.50 -7.58
N ILE A 86 6.14 -7.88 -8.76
CA ILE A 86 5.87 -8.58 -10.02
C ILE A 86 7.02 -9.55 -10.38
N GLU A 87 8.27 -9.13 -10.22
CA GLU A 87 9.45 -9.99 -10.44
C GLU A 87 9.39 -11.26 -9.58
N VAL A 88 9.07 -11.12 -8.29
CA VAL A 88 8.95 -12.26 -7.35
C VAL A 88 7.76 -13.16 -7.70
N LEU A 89 6.60 -12.57 -8.03
CA LEU A 89 5.39 -13.33 -8.41
C LEU A 89 5.61 -14.11 -9.71
N ASN A 90 6.31 -13.53 -10.69
CA ASN A 90 6.65 -14.20 -11.95
C ASN A 90 7.63 -15.36 -11.74
N PHE A 91 8.60 -15.21 -10.84
CA PHE A 91 9.57 -16.27 -10.55
C PHE A 91 8.95 -17.43 -9.75
N TYR A 92 8.04 -17.13 -8.82
CA TYR A 92 7.40 -18.11 -7.94
C TYR A 92 5.89 -18.22 -8.20
N GLN A 93 5.49 -18.79 -9.34
CA GLN A 93 4.06 -18.90 -9.72
C GLN A 93 3.18 -19.63 -8.69
N ALA A 94 3.71 -20.65 -8.00
CA ALA A 94 2.97 -21.35 -6.95
C ALA A 94 2.65 -20.42 -5.75
N PHE A 95 3.58 -19.53 -5.41
CA PHE A 95 3.36 -18.50 -4.39
C PHE A 95 2.39 -17.43 -4.89
N ALA A 96 2.51 -17.01 -6.16
CA ALA A 96 1.67 -15.96 -6.73
C ALA A 96 0.17 -16.29 -6.66
N ASN A 97 -0.22 -17.53 -6.98
CA ASN A 97 -1.61 -17.97 -6.85
C ASN A 97 -2.10 -17.96 -5.39
N SER A 98 -1.24 -18.29 -4.44
CA SER A 98 -1.58 -18.20 -3.01
C SER A 98 -1.70 -16.75 -2.57
N PHE A 99 -0.75 -15.91 -2.96
CA PHE A 99 -0.72 -14.49 -2.63
C PHE A 99 -1.94 -13.75 -3.17
N ALA A 100 -2.28 -13.94 -4.45
CA ALA A 100 -3.41 -13.27 -5.09
C ALA A 100 -4.77 -13.66 -4.48
N ARG A 101 -4.89 -14.84 -3.87
CA ARG A 101 -6.11 -15.32 -3.19
C ARG A 101 -6.19 -14.89 -1.73
N ASN A 102 -5.05 -14.88 -1.03
CA ASN A 102 -5.01 -14.62 0.41
C ASN A 102 -4.76 -13.16 0.75
N LEU A 103 -4.12 -12.39 -0.14
CA LEU A 103 -3.88 -10.97 0.09
C LEU A 103 -5.15 -10.18 -0.23
N VAL A 104 -5.73 -9.60 0.81
CA VAL A 104 -6.85 -8.68 0.74
C VAL A 104 -6.31 -7.29 1.06
N LEU A 105 -6.52 -6.35 0.14
CA LEU A 105 -6.26 -4.93 0.41
C LEU A 105 -7.35 -4.41 1.35
N THR A 106 -6.96 -3.77 2.45
CA THR A 106 -7.88 -3.03 3.31
C THR A 106 -8.42 -1.81 2.55
N TYR A 107 -7.55 -1.12 1.81
CA TYR A 107 -7.94 0.03 0.99
C TYR A 107 -7.21 0.04 -0.35
N ASN A 108 -7.97 0.19 -1.44
CA ASN A 108 -7.40 0.37 -2.77
C ASN A 108 -7.31 1.87 -3.06
N LEU A 109 -6.09 2.40 -3.20
CA LEU A 109 -5.89 3.82 -3.46
C LEU A 109 -6.29 4.24 -4.88
N ARG A 110 -6.47 3.30 -5.80
CA ARG A 110 -6.79 3.58 -7.21
C ARG A 110 -8.28 3.92 -7.43
N HIS A 111 -9.18 3.48 -6.56
CA HIS A 111 -10.64 3.57 -6.77
C HIS A 111 -11.39 3.81 -5.46
#